data_AF-A0A3R7PDF8-F1
#
_entry.id   AF-A0A3R7PDF8-F1
#
_cell.length_a   1.000
_cell.length_b   1.000
_cell.length_c   1.000
_cell.angle_alpha   90.00
_cell.angle_beta   90.00
_cell.angle_gamma   90.00
#
_symmetry.space_group_name_H-M   'P 1'
#
loop_
_entity.id
_entity.type
_entity.pdbx_description
1 polymer ?
#
loop_
_entity_poly.entity_id
_entity_poly.type
_entity_poly.pdbx_seq_one_letter_code
_entity_poly.pdbx_strand_id
1 'polypeptide(L)'
;MASVSPEDNTDNNAMPKELAAESKLYVDVGMECIPIVYRDEYNIRLLGMEKLHPFDAGKWGNVVKYLKKKKLLKDLKLVCPNEATETDLRFVHTASYLRSLKWSVNVAKITEVAPVALLPNMVVQKKVLKPFR
;
A
#
# COMPACT_ATOMS: atom_id res chain seq x y z
N MET A 1 -23.10 -43.87 -1.10
CA MET A 1 -22.89 -42.76 -2.06
C MET A 1 -23.37 -41.48 -1.40
N ALA A 2 -22.46 -40.74 -0.76
CA ALA A 2 -22.75 -39.39 -0.28
C ALA A 2 -22.11 -38.42 -1.28
N SER A 3 -22.96 -37.71 -2.01
CA SER A 3 -22.61 -36.71 -3.00
C SER A 3 -21.95 -35.51 -2.31
N VAL A 4 -20.65 -35.35 -2.54
CA VAL A 4 -19.88 -34.16 -2.21
C VAL A 4 -20.38 -33.01 -3.09
N SER A 5 -20.84 -31.94 -2.46
CA SER A 5 -21.21 -30.68 -3.12
C SER A 5 -19.99 -30.05 -3.80
N PRO A 6 -20.15 -29.44 -4.99
CA PRO A 6 -19.03 -28.77 -5.65
C PRO A 6 -18.74 -27.46 -4.91
N GLU A 7 -17.56 -27.38 -4.29
CA GLU A 7 -16.99 -26.12 -3.83
C GLU A 7 -16.73 -25.24 -5.05
N ASP A 8 -17.49 -24.14 -5.14
CA ASP A 8 -17.40 -23.12 -6.17
C ASP A 8 -16.05 -22.42 -6.09
N ASN A 9 -15.12 -22.87 -6.95
CA ASN A 9 -13.78 -22.30 -7.12
C ASN A 9 -13.86 -21.05 -8.00
N THR A 10 -14.47 -19.98 -7.47
CA THR A 10 -14.60 -18.66 -8.13
C THR A 10 -13.60 -17.66 -7.56
N ASP A 11 -12.31 -18.01 -7.52
CA ASP A 11 -11.25 -17.08 -7.13
C ASP A 11 -10.16 -16.98 -8.22
N ASN A 12 -10.57 -16.87 -9.49
CA ASN A 12 -9.70 -16.46 -10.60
C ASN A 12 -10.48 -15.58 -11.57
N ASN A 13 -10.72 -14.33 -11.19
CA ASN A 13 -11.16 -13.32 -12.16
C ASN A 13 -10.25 -12.10 -12.02
N ALA A 14 -9.11 -12.14 -12.71
CA ALA A 14 -8.39 -10.92 -13.04
C ALA A 14 -9.37 -10.03 -13.82
N MET A 15 -9.77 -8.92 -13.20
CA MET A 15 -10.80 -8.01 -13.71
C MET A 15 -10.42 -7.49 -15.13
N PRO A 16 -11.38 -7.24 -16.03
CA PRO A 16 -11.09 -6.87 -17.42
C PRO A 16 -10.22 -5.62 -17.53
N LYS A 17 -9.27 -5.62 -18.48
CA LYS A 17 -8.34 -4.51 -18.80
C LYS A 17 -9.04 -3.16 -19.04
N GLU A 18 -10.33 -3.17 -19.37
CA GLU A 18 -11.14 -1.98 -19.60
C GLU A 18 -11.26 -1.09 -18.37
N LEU A 19 -11.31 -1.65 -17.15
CA LEU A 19 -11.29 -0.85 -15.92
C LEU A 19 -9.93 -0.18 -15.68
N ALA A 20 -8.84 -0.69 -16.26
CA ALA A 20 -7.52 -0.08 -16.08
C ALA A 20 -7.46 1.32 -16.70
N ALA A 21 -8.33 1.61 -17.69
CA ALA A 21 -8.47 2.93 -18.29
C ALA A 21 -9.11 3.95 -17.34
N GLU A 22 -9.85 3.51 -16.32
CA GLU A 22 -10.46 4.37 -15.30
C GLU A 22 -9.49 4.69 -14.16
N SER A 23 -8.35 3.99 -14.09
CA SER A 23 -7.35 4.18 -13.05
C SER A 23 -6.72 5.57 -13.14
N LYS A 24 -6.68 6.27 -12.00
CA LYS A 24 -6.07 7.61 -11.88
C LYS A 24 -4.64 7.54 -11.33
N LEU A 25 -4.04 6.36 -11.27
CA LEU A 25 -2.72 6.14 -10.69
C LEU A 25 -1.59 6.71 -11.55
N TYR A 26 -1.75 6.71 -12.88
CA TYR A 26 -0.76 7.22 -13.81
C TYR A 26 -0.90 8.73 -13.93
N VAL A 27 0.15 9.46 -13.50
CA VAL A 27 0.23 10.91 -13.60
C VAL A 27 1.26 11.26 -14.67
N ASP A 28 0.90 12.11 -15.62
CA ASP A 28 1.85 12.64 -16.59
C ASP A 28 2.77 13.67 -15.92
N VAL A 29 4.07 13.48 -16.07
CA VAL A 29 5.10 14.30 -15.43
C VAL A 29 5.88 15.15 -16.45
N GLY A 30 5.64 14.97 -17.75
CA GLY A 30 6.44 15.56 -18.82
C GLY A 30 7.83 14.91 -18.96
N MET A 31 8.55 15.22 -20.04
CA MET A 31 9.84 14.60 -20.38
C MET A 31 11.07 15.38 -19.88
N GLU A 32 10.86 16.57 -19.32
CA GLU A 32 11.91 17.57 -19.03
C GLU A 32 12.81 17.23 -17.83
N CYS A 33 12.48 16.20 -17.05
CA CYS A 33 13.19 15.85 -15.81
C CYS A 33 12.94 14.41 -15.37
N ILE A 34 13.78 13.90 -14.47
CA ILE A 34 13.60 12.57 -13.89
C ILE A 34 12.66 12.67 -12.67
N PRO A 35 11.49 11.99 -12.70
CA PRO A 35 10.54 12.06 -11.60
C PRO A 35 10.95 11.16 -10.42
N ILE A 36 10.79 11.67 -9.20
CA ILE A 36 10.82 10.91 -7.95
C ILE A 36 9.43 10.91 -7.36
N VAL A 37 8.83 9.74 -7.24
CA VAL A 37 7.49 9.56 -6.71
C VAL A 37 7.54 9.43 -5.19
N TYR A 38 6.86 10.30 -4.46
CA TYR A 38 6.84 10.25 -3.00
C TYR A 38 5.67 11.02 -2.38
N ARG A 39 5.15 10.48 -1.27
CA ARG A 39 4.26 11.16 -0.33
C ARG A 39 4.78 10.98 1.09
N ASP A 40 4.53 11.97 1.96
CA ASP A 40 4.92 11.88 3.37
C ASP A 40 4.13 10.79 4.11
N GLU A 41 2.94 10.47 3.63
CA GLU A 41 2.03 9.44 4.14
C GLU A 41 2.58 8.02 4.02
N TYR A 42 3.58 7.78 3.16
CA TYR A 42 4.23 6.46 3.03
C TYR A 42 5.04 6.06 4.27
N ASN A 43 5.34 7.02 5.14
CA ASN A 43 6.03 6.73 6.39
C ASN A 43 5.02 6.24 7.43
N ILE A 44 5.09 4.95 7.77
CA ILE A 44 4.24 4.36 8.80
C ILE A 44 4.67 4.93 10.16
N ARG A 45 3.74 5.62 10.84
CA ARG A 45 3.93 6.16 12.19
C ARG A 45 2.84 5.60 13.10
N LEU A 46 3.24 4.71 13.98
CA LEU A 46 2.38 3.96 14.87
C LEU A 46 2.77 4.19 16.34
N LEU A 47 2.89 5.47 16.71
CA LEU A 47 3.21 5.92 18.07
C LEU A 47 4.48 5.26 18.66
N GLY A 48 5.47 4.95 17.82
CA GLY A 48 6.72 4.30 18.22
C GLY A 48 6.74 2.78 18.01
N MET A 49 5.58 2.14 17.78
CA MET A 49 5.52 0.70 17.47
C MET A 49 6.10 0.38 16.09
N GLU A 50 6.21 1.38 15.20
CA GLU A 50 6.93 1.23 13.94
C GLU A 50 8.41 0.85 14.12
N LYS A 51 9.00 1.12 15.30
CA LYS A 51 10.39 0.73 15.61
C LYS A 51 10.54 -0.75 15.95
N LEU A 52 9.43 -1.44 16.24
CA LEU A 52 9.41 -2.89 16.42
C LEU A 52 9.32 -3.63 15.08
N HIS A 53 9.05 -2.91 13.99
CA HIS A 53 9.01 -3.49 12.67
C HIS A 53 10.44 -3.90 12.25
N PRO A 54 10.64 -5.10 11.67
CA PRO A 54 11.97 -5.56 11.24
C PRO A 54 12.57 -4.70 10.11
N PHE A 55 11.77 -3.84 9.50
CA PHE A 55 12.16 -2.88 8.48
C PHE A 55 11.86 -1.44 8.89
N ASP A 56 12.77 -0.50 8.57
CA ASP A 56 12.59 0.94 8.82
C ASP A 56 11.41 1.52 7.99
N ALA A 57 10.27 1.64 8.66
CA ALA A 57 9.04 2.25 8.16
C ALA A 57 9.16 3.73 7.78
N GLY A 58 10.22 4.43 8.21
CA GLY A 58 10.50 5.84 7.91
C GLY A 58 11.62 6.04 6.89
N LYS A 59 12.14 4.97 6.30
CA LYS A 59 13.29 4.98 5.38
C LYS A 59 13.09 5.97 4.23
N TRP A 60 11.92 5.98 3.62
CA TRP A 60 11.60 6.79 2.44
C TRP A 60 11.68 8.28 2.73
N GLY A 61 11.10 8.73 3.85
CA GLY A 61 11.19 10.12 4.28
C GLY A 61 12.64 10.54 4.61
N ASN A 62 13.46 9.63 5.14
CA ASN A 62 14.87 9.89 5.37
C ASN A 62 15.65 10.08 4.06
N VAL A 63 15.38 9.27 3.04
CA VAL A 63 15.96 9.42 1.69
C VAL A 63 15.58 10.78 1.09
N VAL A 64 14.30 11.16 1.11
CA VAL A 64 13.85 12.45 0.55
C VAL A 64 14.43 13.64 1.30
N LYS A 65 14.53 13.56 2.64
CA LYS A 65 15.21 14.59 3.45
C LYS A 65 16.68 14.73 3.06
N TYR A 66 17.37 13.62 2.84
CA TYR A 66 18.76 13.63 2.40
C TYR A 66 18.94 14.27 1.02
N LEU A 67 18.08 13.92 0.05
CA LEU A 67 18.09 14.53 -1.29
C LEU A 67 17.83 16.04 -1.24
N LYS A 68 16.87 16.49 -0.42
CA LYS A 68 16.62 17.92 -0.16
C LYS A 68 17.85 18.62 0.41
N LYS A 69 18.49 18.03 1.42
CA LYS A 69 19.68 18.59 2.07
C LYS A 69 20.86 18.74 1.09
N LYS A 70 21.01 17.80 0.15
CA LYS A 70 22.04 17.83 -0.89
C LYS A 70 21.69 18.71 -2.10
N LYS A 71 20.51 19.35 -2.11
CA LYS A 71 20.00 20.18 -3.22
C LYS A 71 19.88 19.44 -4.55
N LEU A 72 19.76 18.11 -4.51
CA LEU A 72 19.64 17.24 -5.71
C LEU A 72 18.23 17.24 -6.31
N LEU A 73 17.23 17.75 -5.58
CA LEU A 73 15.86 17.90 -6.10
C LEU A 73 15.68 19.09 -7.06
N LYS A 74 16.75 19.79 -7.43
CA LYS A 74 16.67 20.77 -8.53
C LYS A 74 16.66 20.08 -9.89
N ASP A 75 17.43 19.01 -10.01
CA ASP A 75 17.54 18.21 -11.23
C ASP A 75 16.50 17.06 -11.25
N LEU A 76 15.87 16.79 -10.10
CA LEU A 76 14.90 15.72 -9.89
C LEU A 76 13.55 16.31 -9.48
N LYS A 77 12.46 15.92 -10.14
CA LYS A 77 11.12 16.45 -9.82
C LYS A 77 10.39 15.53 -8.86
N LEU A 78 10.05 16.03 -7.67
CA LEU A 78 9.22 15.29 -6.73
C LEU A 78 7.76 15.29 -7.21
N VAL A 79 7.19 14.12 -7.41
CA VAL A 79 5.81 13.92 -7.90
C VAL A 79 4.99 13.29 -6.79
N CYS A 80 3.79 13.84 -6.57
CA CYS A 80 2.83 13.33 -5.60
C CYS A 80 1.85 12.36 -6.29
N PRO A 81 1.96 11.03 -6.09
CA PRO A 81 1.16 10.00 -6.79
C PRO A 81 -0.23 9.80 -6.18
N ASN A 82 -1.29 9.61 -6.96
CA ASN A 82 -2.63 9.35 -6.42
C ASN A 82 -2.70 8.03 -5.61
N GLU A 83 -3.53 8.00 -4.56
CA GLU A 83 -3.74 6.81 -3.73
C GLU A 83 -4.51 5.74 -4.52
N ALA A 84 -4.07 4.49 -4.43
CA ALA A 84 -4.74 3.39 -5.10
C ALA A 84 -6.14 3.11 -4.51
N THR A 85 -7.13 3.04 -5.39
CA THR A 85 -8.50 2.68 -5.02
C THR A 85 -8.64 1.18 -4.83
N GLU A 86 -9.74 0.73 -4.21
CA GLU A 86 -9.99 -0.73 -4.08
C GLU A 86 -10.13 -1.39 -5.46
N THR A 87 -10.74 -0.70 -6.43
CA THR A 87 -10.82 -1.17 -7.83
C THR A 87 -9.44 -1.32 -8.46
N ASP A 88 -8.50 -0.41 -8.18
CA ASP A 88 -7.12 -0.54 -8.64
C ASP A 88 -6.43 -1.76 -8.00
N LEU A 89 -6.61 -1.97 -6.70
CA LEU A 89 -6.01 -3.10 -5.99
C LEU A 89 -6.55 -4.45 -6.50
N ARG A 90 -7.80 -4.47 -6.98
CA ARG A 90 -8.46 -5.67 -7.53
C ARG A 90 -7.86 -6.16 -8.84
N PHE A 91 -7.03 -5.38 -9.53
CA PHE A 91 -6.29 -5.87 -10.70
C PHE A 91 -5.24 -6.93 -10.33
N VAL A 92 -4.70 -6.85 -9.11
CA VAL A 92 -3.59 -7.70 -8.65
C VAL A 92 -4.01 -8.62 -7.51
N HIS A 93 -5.00 -8.21 -6.71
CA HIS A 93 -5.41 -8.92 -5.50
C HIS A 93 -6.85 -9.44 -5.56
N THR A 94 -7.07 -10.61 -4.95
CA THR A 94 -8.41 -11.20 -4.84
C THR A 94 -9.30 -10.45 -3.85
N ALA A 95 -10.62 -10.64 -3.99
CA ALA A 95 -11.62 -10.10 -3.05
C ALA A 95 -11.36 -10.59 -1.63
N SER A 96 -11.07 -11.89 -1.55
CA SER A 96 -10.86 -12.59 -0.29
C SER A 96 -9.65 -12.03 0.44
N TYR A 97 -8.54 -11.81 -0.27
CA TYR A 97 -7.35 -11.18 0.30
C TYR A 97 -7.63 -9.77 0.82
N LEU A 98 -8.22 -8.88 0.01
CA LEU A 98 -8.51 -7.51 0.47
C LEU A 98 -9.48 -7.48 1.66
N ARG A 99 -10.45 -8.39 1.72
CA ARG A 99 -11.32 -8.56 2.90
C ARG A 99 -10.56 -9.08 4.11
N SER A 100 -9.59 -9.98 3.92
CA SER A 100 -8.77 -10.51 5.01
C SER A 100 -7.97 -9.42 5.73
N LEU A 101 -7.57 -8.35 5.01
CA LEU A 101 -6.85 -7.19 5.57
C LEU A 101 -7.71 -6.33 6.50
N LYS A 102 -9.02 -6.54 6.56
CA LYS A 102 -9.91 -5.88 7.53
C LYS A 102 -9.76 -6.43 8.95
N TRP A 103 -8.96 -7.48 9.15
CA TRP A 103 -8.68 -8.08 10.45
C TRP A 103 -7.29 -7.72 10.94
N SER A 104 -7.19 -6.99 12.06
CA SER A 104 -5.91 -6.54 12.65
C SER A 104 -4.91 -7.67 12.86
N VAL A 105 -5.39 -8.88 13.21
CA VAL A 105 -4.56 -10.07 13.40
C VAL A 105 -3.86 -10.49 12.11
N ASN A 106 -4.55 -10.43 10.97
CA ASN A 106 -3.95 -10.77 9.69
C ASN A 106 -2.91 -9.72 9.29
N VAL A 107 -3.21 -8.44 9.50
CA VAL A 107 -2.26 -7.35 9.24
C VAL A 107 -1.00 -7.53 10.09
N ALA A 108 -1.16 -7.80 11.39
CA ALA A 108 -0.03 -8.00 12.31
C ALA A 108 0.88 -9.17 11.90
N LYS A 109 0.29 -10.27 11.41
CA LYS A 109 1.02 -11.42 10.85
C LYS A 109 1.81 -11.03 9.60
N ILE A 110 1.16 -10.35 8.66
CA ILE A 110 1.78 -9.93 7.39
C ILE A 110 2.93 -8.93 7.64
N THR A 111 2.74 -7.99 8.55
CA THR A 111 3.78 -7.00 8.88
C THR A 111 4.81 -7.52 9.87
N GLU A 112 4.65 -8.72 10.41
CA GLU A 112 5.51 -9.28 11.46
C GLU A 112 5.63 -8.40 12.71
N VAL A 113 4.57 -7.62 13.03
CA VAL A 113 4.52 -6.74 14.21
C VAL A 113 3.36 -7.19 15.09
N ALA A 114 3.63 -8.16 15.97
CA ALA A 114 2.61 -8.77 16.82
C ALA A 114 1.74 -7.75 17.61
N PRO A 115 2.28 -6.66 18.19
CA PRO A 115 1.46 -5.66 18.89
C PRO A 115 0.35 -5.01 18.04
N VAL A 116 0.47 -4.97 16.71
CA VAL A 116 -0.56 -4.44 15.81
C VAL A 116 -1.88 -5.20 15.95
N ALA A 117 -1.84 -6.48 16.33
CA ALA A 117 -3.03 -7.31 16.46
C ALA A 117 -4.00 -6.80 17.54
N LEU A 118 -3.47 -6.08 18.55
CA LEU A 118 -4.23 -5.55 19.68
C LEU A 118 -4.83 -4.17 19.39
N LEU A 119 -4.48 -3.55 18.27
CA LEU A 119 -4.97 -2.23 17.93
C LEU A 119 -6.40 -2.27 17.35
N PRO A 120 -7.22 -1.23 17.64
CA PRO A 120 -8.48 -1.04 16.95
C PRO A 120 -8.27 -1.00 15.43
N ASN A 121 -9.09 -1.75 14.70
CA ASN A 121 -8.92 -1.91 13.25
C ASN A 121 -8.87 -0.55 12.51
N MET A 122 -9.65 0.45 12.93
CA MET A 122 -9.60 1.80 12.34
C MET A 122 -8.18 2.40 12.37
N VAL A 123 -7.43 2.18 13.47
CA VAL A 123 -6.05 2.67 13.61
C VAL A 123 -5.14 1.90 12.66
N VAL A 124 -5.26 0.57 12.61
CA VAL A 124 -4.49 -0.28 11.70
C VAL A 124 -4.72 0.10 10.23
N GLN A 125 -5.98 0.26 9.82
CA GLN A 125 -6.31 0.68 8.47
C GLN A 125 -5.70 2.05 8.12
N LYS A 126 -5.82 3.03 9.01
CA LYS A 126 -5.37 4.41 8.75
C LYS A 126 -3.85 4.60 8.87
N LYS A 127 -3.18 3.88 9.77
CA LYS A 127 -1.78 4.11 10.13
C LYS A 127 -0.82 3.06 9.59
N VAL A 128 -1.30 1.87 9.23
CA VAL A 128 -0.48 0.79 8.67
C VAL A 128 -0.84 0.54 7.21
N LEU A 129 -2.10 0.25 6.90
CA LEU A 129 -2.49 -0.16 5.54
C LEU A 129 -2.58 1.01 4.55
N LYS A 130 -3.10 2.17 4.95
CA LYS A 130 -3.17 3.35 4.08
C LYS A 130 -1.78 3.79 3.55
N PRO A 131 -0.71 3.83 4.37
CA PRO A 131 0.65 4.08 3.86
C PRO A 131 1.16 3.10 2.79
N PHE A 132 0.59 1.89 2.69
CA PHE A 132 0.92 0.92 1.64
C PHE A 132 0.10 1.12 0.34
N ARG A 133 -0.79 2.12 0.28
CA ARG A 133 -1.61 2.48 -0.88
C ARG A 133 -1.16 3.80 -1.49
#